data_AF-A0A5J4X5Q9-F1
#
_entry.id   AF-A0A5J4X5Q9-F1
#
_cell.length_a   1.000
_cell.length_b   1.000
_cell.length_c   1.000
_cell.angle_alpha   90.00
_cell.angle_beta   90.00
_cell.angle_gamma   90.00
#
_symmetry.space_group_name_H-M   'P 1'
#
loop_
_entity.id
_entity.type
_entity.pdbx_description
1 polymer ?
#
loop_
_entity_poly.entity_id
_entity_poly.type
_entity_poly.pdbx_seq_one_letter_code
_entity_poly.pdbx_strand_id
1 'polypeptide(L)' 'MSSGGQKPPLKRKWSDYQFEDELSSGAFGRIYVMKHLPSGELEVIKSLP' A
#
# COMPACT_ATOMS: atom_id res chain seq x y z
N MET A 1 26.61 -7.98 -4.44
CA MET A 1 25.45 -8.69 -5.02
C MET A 1 24.19 -7.99 -4.53
N SER A 2 23.62 -7.06 -5.31
CA SER A 2 22.33 -6.42 -4.98
C SER A 2 21.30 -6.99 -5.94
N SER A 3 20.62 -8.06 -5.53
CA SER A 3 19.43 -8.55 -6.21
C SER A 3 18.23 -7.67 -5.83
N GLY A 4 18.33 -6.38 -6.15
CA GLY A 4 17.23 -5.42 -6.08
C GLY A 4 16.28 -5.57 -7.26
N GLY A 5 15.94 -6.81 -7.62
CA GLY A 5 14.94 -7.08 -8.63
C GLY A 5 13.58 -6.71 -8.05
N GLN A 6 12.96 -5.65 -8.58
CA GLN A 6 11.59 -5.29 -8.25
C GLN A 6 10.72 -6.51 -8.60
N LYS A 7 10.34 -7.29 -7.58
CA LYS A 7 9.45 -8.44 -7.75
C LYS A 7 8.21 -7.89 -8.47
N PRO A 8 7.81 -8.48 -9.61
CA PRO A 8 6.68 -7.95 -10.36
C PRO A 8 5.50 -7.82 -9.39
N PRO A 9 4.81 -6.66 -9.35
CA PRO A 9 3.79 -6.44 -8.37
C PRO A 9 2.73 -7.53 -8.54
N LEU A 10 2.60 -8.38 -7.52
CA LEU A 10 1.48 -9.29 -7.41
C LEU A 10 0.21 -8.47 -7.57
N LYS A 11 -0.75 -8.95 -8.36
CA LYS A 11 -2.04 -8.29 -8.53
C LYS A 11 -2.73 -8.23 -7.17
N ARG A 12 -2.63 -7.07 -6.53
CA ARG A 12 -3.22 -6.74 -5.23
C ARG A 12 -4.58 -6.11 -5.45
N LYS A 13 -5.56 -6.50 -4.64
CA LYS A 13 -6.91 -5.91 -4.62
C LYS A 13 -7.08 -5.10 -3.35
N TRP A 14 -7.91 -4.06 -3.40
CA TRP A 14 -8.27 -3.28 -2.21
C TRP A 14 -8.88 -4.14 -1.09
N SER A 15 -9.57 -5.22 -1.43
CA SER A 15 -10.12 -6.20 -0.48
C SER A 15 -9.05 -6.99 0.29
N ASP A 16 -7.80 -6.99 -0.18
CA ASP A 16 -6.70 -7.69 0.48
C ASP A 16 -6.12 -6.85 1.64
N TYR A 17 -6.66 -5.65 1.87
CA TYR A 17 -6.15 -4.70 2.84
C TYR A 17 -7.19 -4.28 3.87
N GLN A 18 -6.69 -4.05 5.08
CA GLN A 18 -7.41 -3.40 6.17
C GLN A 18 -6.85 -1.99 6.37
N PHE A 19 -7.73 -1.00 6.47
CA PHE A 19 -7.36 0.36 6.81
C PHE A 19 -6.93 0.46 8.27
N GLU A 20 -5.78 1.07 8.53
CA GLU A 20 -5.27 1.33 9.87
C GLU A 20 -5.27 2.83 10.18
N ASP A 21 -4.75 3.67 9.28
CA ASP A 21 -4.67 5.12 9.49
C ASP A 21 -4.56 5.94 8.19
N GLU A 22 -4.88 7.23 8.25
CA GLU A 22 -4.64 8.22 7.19
C GLU A 22 -3.51 9.16 7.62
N LEU A 23 -2.38 9.13 6.91
CA LEU A 23 -1.22 9.98 7.23
C LEU A 23 -1.36 11.40 6.70
N SER A 24 -1.98 11.54 5.54
CA SER A 24 -2.10 12.84 4.86
C SER A 24 -3.17 12.79 3.77
N SER A 25 -3.89 13.90 3.63
CA SER A 25 -4.76 14.17 2.49
C SER A 25 -4.45 15.55 1.91
N GLY A 26 -4.53 15.68 0.58
CA GLY A 26 -4.29 16.93 -0.12
C GLY A 26 -4.77 16.93 -1.56
N ALA A 27 -4.37 17.96 -2.32
CA ALA A 27 -4.82 18.16 -3.71
C ALA A 27 -4.47 17.00 -4.66
N PHE A 28 -3.45 16.20 -4.33
CA PHE A 28 -2.97 15.08 -5.16
C PHE A 28 -3.27 13.72 -4.54
N GLY A 29 -4.36 13.63 -3.79
CA GLY A 29 -4.87 12.38 -3.24
C GLY A 29 -4.60 12.19 -1.75
N ARG A 30 -4.68 10.94 -1.32
CA ARG A 30 -4.64 10.51 0.09
C ARG A 30 -3.58 9.45 0.30
N ILE A 31 -2.95 9.47 1.48
CA ILE A 31 -1.92 8.51 1.89
C ILE A 31 -2.45 7.74 3.10
N TYR A 32 -2.56 6.42 2.95
CA TYR A 32 -3.06 5.50 3.97
C TYR A 32 -1.96 4.58 4.46
N VAL A 33 -2.01 4.24 5.74
CA VAL A 33 -1.38 3.03 6.28
C VAL A 33 -2.41 1.91 6.20
N MET A 34 -2.06 0.85 5.49
CA MET A 34 -2.94 -0.28 5.23
C MET A 34 -2.22 -1.57 5.62
N LYS A 35 -2.91 -2.47 6.32
CA LYS A 35 -2.40 -3.81 6.61
C LYS A 35 -2.78 -4.77 5.50
N HIS A 36 -1.80 -5.39 4.85
CA HIS A 36 -2.05 -6.44 3.86
C HIS A 36 -2.43 -7.74 4.59
N LEU A 37 -3.68 -8.18 4.46
CA LEU A 37 -4.23 -9.31 5.22
C LEU A 37 -3.49 -10.64 4.98
N PRO A 38 -3.09 -11.00 3.75
CA PRO A 38 -2.37 -12.26 3.50
C PRO A 38 -0.96 -12.32 4.08
N SER A 39 -0.19 -11.22 4.10
CA SER A 39 1.19 -11.21 4.65
C SER A 39 1.28 -10.67 6.07
N GLY A 40 0.28 -9.93 6.53
CA GLY A 40 0.29 -9.21 7.82
C GLY A 40 1.16 -7.95 7.83
N GLU A 41 1.79 -7.59 6.70
CA GLU A 41 2.68 -6.43 6.60
C GLU A 41 1.89 -5.12 6.55
N LEU A 42 2.46 -4.07 7.15
CA LEU A 42 1.96 -2.71 7.00
C LEU A 42 2.57 -2.09 5.75
N GLU A 43 1.72 -1.50 4.92
CA GLU A 43 2.08 -0.85 3.67
C GLU A 43 1.52 0.57 3.61
N VAL A 44 2.25 1.46 2.96
CA VAL A 44 1.78 2.82 2.68
C VAL A 44 1.20 2.86 1.27
N ILE A 45 -0.09 3.18 1.16
CA ILE A 45 -0.80 3.23 -0.12
C ILE A 45 -1.22 4.68 -0.42
N LYS A 46 -0.84 5.19 -1.59
CA LYS A 46 -1.30 6.49 -2.10
C LYS A 46 -2.46 6.28 -3.08
N SER A 47 -3.63 6.81 -2.73
CA SER A 47 -4.78 6.91 -3.62
C SER A 47 -4.75 8.26 -4.34
N LEU A 48 -4.70 8.24 -5.67
CA LEU A 48 -4.78 9.44 -6.52
C LEU A 48 -6.25 9.70 -6.92
N PRO A 49 -6.62 10.97 -7.23
CA PRO A 49 -7.93 11.30 -7.80
C PRO A 49 -8.21 10.61 -9.14
#